data_AF-I9GDL3-F1
#
_entry.id   AF-I9GDL3-F1
#
_cell.length_a   1.000
_cell.length_b   1.000
_cell.length_c   1.000
_cell.angle_alpha   90.00
_cell.angle_beta   90.00
_cell.angle_gamma   90.00
#
_symmetry.space_group_name_H-M   'P 1'
#
loop_
_entity.id
_entity.type
_entity.pdbx_description
1 polymer ?
#
loop_
_entity_poly.entity_id
_entity_poly.type
_entity_poly.pdbx_seq_one_letter_code
_entity_poly.pdbx_strand_id
1 'polypeptide(L)'
;MIKKYSKLFVLAAGIISFAACNGDADVNYASGSKEAPQQVTVREVKNQNGGAIIYYTLPDDPNLKYVKAVYEMKPGVEADARASYYVDSLVVEGLQRGGLHQVKLYSVGYGEVASAPVIVDIDAKTPAFQEICHTLEYDKTFSGVKVNFENTTKAKVSIGVLKKQPDGKWIQLYMHYTEAPSGNFAIHGQDAVETEFGFYVRDRWGNLSDTVSFITTPILEVECDKKLFKNAKLPTDEWECHKWASEQRNAIECVWDGRTIGLPMYHSKNITMPRHITIDLGKKYQFSRFVYHTRHDNTSVGVEAYVKGHVHLFELYGSNNPNPNGEFDETWTKIGDYETKKVSGGGPNDPVTEDDRKAAIAGEEFEVPAETEAYRYIRFRVLETWGIYGSWGEYEASSFIYIQELTFYGVGVDEL
;
A
#
# COMPACT_ATOMS: atom_id res chain seq x y z
N MET A 1 0.54 71.86 -67.59
CA MET A 1 1.62 71.93 -68.62
C MET A 1 2.80 71.13 -68.09
N ILE A 2 3.00 69.85 -68.42
CA ILE A 2 3.63 69.27 -69.64
C ILE A 2 5.10 69.67 -69.85
N LYS A 3 5.98 68.76 -69.39
CA LYS A 3 7.11 68.06 -70.06
C LYS A 3 8.53 68.66 -70.21
N LYS A 4 9.46 67.76 -69.80
CA LYS A 4 10.76 67.33 -70.41
C LYS A 4 11.96 68.29 -70.23
N TYR A 5 13.20 67.85 -69.96
CA TYR A 5 14.09 66.91 -70.67
C TYR A 5 15.26 66.47 -69.73
N SER A 6 15.70 65.19 -69.71
CA SER A 6 16.84 64.58 -70.46
C SER A 6 18.23 64.84 -69.85
N LYS A 7 18.84 63.85 -69.15
CA LYS A 7 19.82 62.81 -69.59
C LYS A 7 21.31 63.21 -69.47
N LEU A 8 22.11 62.23 -68.98
CA LEU A 8 23.53 61.93 -69.26
C LEU A 8 24.59 62.84 -68.55
N PHE A 9 25.64 62.38 -67.85
CA PHE A 9 26.70 61.36 -68.06
C PHE A 9 27.27 60.99 -66.64
N VAL A 10 27.45 59.75 -66.14
CA VAL A 10 28.37 58.62 -66.48
C VAL A 10 29.52 58.44 -65.45
N LEU A 11 29.62 57.18 -64.97
CA LEU A 11 30.77 56.42 -64.42
C LEU A 11 31.55 56.93 -63.20
N ALA A 12 31.45 56.19 -62.08
CA ALA A 12 32.49 55.24 -61.64
C ALA A 12 32.10 54.59 -60.29
N ALA A 13 31.93 53.27 -60.27
CA ALA A 13 32.21 52.33 -59.16
C ALA A 13 31.36 51.06 -59.32
N GLY A 14 31.79 50.20 -60.23
CA GLY A 14 31.52 48.77 -60.12
C GLY A 14 32.70 48.13 -59.39
N ILE A 15 32.43 47.30 -58.39
CA ILE A 15 32.86 45.90 -58.33
C ILE A 15 32.18 45.27 -57.11
N ILE A 16 31.45 44.21 -57.42
CA ILE A 16 30.79 43.28 -56.53
C ILE A 16 31.87 42.45 -55.84
N SER A 17 31.87 42.45 -54.51
CA SER A 17 32.52 41.43 -53.69
C SER A 17 31.43 40.73 -52.88
N PHE A 18 30.93 39.62 -53.42
CA PHE A 18 30.22 38.61 -52.61
C PHE A 18 31.27 37.97 -51.68
N ALA A 19 31.44 38.54 -50.49
CA ALA A 19 31.98 37.78 -49.38
C ALA A 19 30.85 36.86 -48.88
N ALA A 20 30.94 35.59 -49.24
CA ALA A 20 30.24 34.54 -48.53
C ALA A 20 30.71 34.55 -47.07
N CYS A 21 29.87 35.08 -46.18
CA CYS A 21 29.91 34.65 -44.79
C CYS A 21 29.07 33.38 -44.75
N ASN A 22 29.71 32.25 -44.42
CA ASN A 22 29.06 30.96 -44.23
C ASN A 22 27.85 31.15 -43.33
N GLY A 23 26.66 31.07 -43.91
CA GLY A 23 25.42 31.03 -43.15
C GLY A 23 25.48 29.81 -42.26
N ASP A 24 25.28 30.02 -40.97
CA ASP A 24 24.96 28.97 -40.01
C ASP A 24 23.94 28.05 -40.68
N ALA A 25 24.36 26.81 -40.94
CA ALA A 25 23.49 25.81 -41.52
C ALA A 25 22.24 25.75 -40.64
N ASP A 26 21.10 25.96 -41.27
CA ASP A 26 19.79 26.07 -40.66
C ASP A 26 19.48 24.77 -39.87
N VAL A 27 19.80 24.78 -38.57
CA VAL A 27 19.57 23.66 -37.62
C VAL A 27 18.09 23.36 -37.39
N ASN A 28 17.19 24.06 -38.10
CA ASN A 28 15.73 23.93 -38.01
C ASN A 28 15.06 23.33 -39.27
N TYR A 29 15.82 22.73 -40.21
CA TYR A 29 15.19 22.02 -41.33
C TYR A 29 14.39 20.81 -40.81
N ALA A 30 13.09 20.75 -41.12
CA ALA A 30 12.17 19.69 -40.65
C ALA A 30 12.57 18.25 -41.06
N SER A 31 13.55 18.10 -41.97
CA SER A 31 14.11 16.82 -42.39
C SER A 31 15.54 16.53 -41.87
N GLY A 32 16.16 17.49 -41.16
CA GLY A 32 17.56 17.45 -40.70
C GLY A 32 18.62 17.15 -41.77
N SER A 33 19.89 17.08 -41.37
CA SER A 33 20.98 16.64 -42.26
C SER A 33 20.90 15.13 -42.52
N LYS A 34 21.28 14.71 -43.73
CA LYS A 34 21.43 13.28 -44.09
C LYS A 34 22.78 12.70 -43.69
N GLU A 35 23.70 13.54 -43.21
CA GLU A 35 25.00 13.09 -42.72
C GLU A 35 24.85 12.58 -41.29
N ALA A 36 25.51 11.46 -40.97
CA ALA A 36 25.52 10.94 -39.62
C ALA A 36 26.48 11.77 -38.75
N PRO A 37 26.14 12.06 -37.48
CA PRO A 37 27.07 12.72 -36.59
C PRO A 37 28.30 11.85 -36.29
N GLN A 38 29.36 12.46 -35.78
CA GLN A 38 30.52 11.72 -35.25
C GLN A 38 30.11 10.82 -34.06
N GLN A 39 30.88 9.77 -33.81
CA GLN A 39 30.63 8.86 -32.68
C GLN A 39 30.91 9.55 -31.34
N VAL A 40 30.15 9.19 -30.31
CA VAL A 40 30.50 9.52 -28.92
C VAL A 40 31.77 8.77 -28.48
N THR A 41 32.51 9.34 -27.52
CA THR A 41 33.65 8.65 -26.89
C THR A 41 33.27 8.20 -25.49
N VAL A 42 33.27 6.90 -25.23
CA VAL A 42 32.92 6.34 -23.91
C VAL A 42 34.02 6.65 -22.91
N ARG A 43 33.63 7.19 -21.73
CA ARG A 43 34.54 7.57 -20.64
C ARG A 43 34.52 6.56 -19.50
N GLU A 44 33.34 6.16 -19.06
CA GLU A 44 33.13 5.34 -17.88
C GLU A 44 31.84 4.51 -17.99
N VAL A 45 31.85 3.30 -17.43
CA VAL A 45 30.65 2.48 -17.23
C VAL A 45 30.49 2.23 -15.73
N LYS A 46 29.33 2.59 -15.17
CA LYS A 46 28.94 2.26 -13.80
C LYS A 46 27.84 1.22 -13.80
N ASN A 47 28.19 -0.01 -13.44
CA ASN A 47 27.25 -1.13 -13.40
C ASN A 47 26.27 -1.03 -12.23
N GLN A 48 24.99 -1.33 -12.48
CA GLN A 48 23.91 -1.33 -11.50
C GLN A 48 23.01 -2.56 -11.67
N ASN A 49 22.04 -2.75 -10.76
CA ASN A 49 21.11 -3.86 -10.81
C ASN A 49 20.29 -3.83 -12.11
N GLY A 50 20.40 -4.87 -12.93
CA GLY A 50 19.68 -4.99 -14.19
C GLY A 50 20.05 -3.93 -15.23
N GLY A 51 21.26 -3.37 -15.18
CA GLY A 51 21.68 -2.33 -16.11
C GLY A 51 23.04 -1.69 -15.82
N ALA A 52 23.27 -0.52 -16.43
CA ALA A 52 24.46 0.30 -16.21
C ALA A 52 24.20 1.76 -16.60
N ILE A 53 25.00 2.67 -16.07
CA ILE A 53 25.10 4.05 -16.53
C ILE A 53 26.36 4.17 -17.38
N ILE A 54 26.21 4.57 -18.64
CA ILE A 54 27.32 4.75 -19.57
C ILE A 54 27.57 6.24 -19.72
N TYR A 55 28.74 6.70 -19.29
CA TYR A 55 29.21 8.07 -19.42
C TYR A 55 30.06 8.21 -20.67
N TYR A 56 29.83 9.28 -21.43
CA TYR A 56 30.51 9.54 -22.68
C TYR A 56 30.83 11.03 -22.85
N THR A 57 31.69 11.33 -23.80
CA THR A 57 31.94 12.67 -24.33
C THR A 57 31.17 12.81 -25.63
N LEU A 58 30.36 13.86 -25.74
CA LEU A 58 29.65 14.19 -26.97
C LEU A 58 30.64 14.73 -28.01
N PRO A 59 30.49 14.38 -29.29
CA PRO A 59 31.23 15.02 -30.37
C PRO A 59 30.84 16.50 -30.50
N ASP A 60 31.79 17.33 -30.92
CA ASP A 60 31.51 18.71 -31.33
C ASP A 60 30.91 18.69 -32.74
N ASP A 61 29.63 18.32 -32.81
CA ASP A 61 28.89 18.14 -34.05
C ASP A 61 27.53 18.87 -33.97
N PRO A 62 27.32 19.95 -34.74
CA PRO A 62 26.09 20.74 -34.68
C PRO A 62 24.85 19.95 -35.18
N ASN A 63 25.05 18.82 -35.87
CA ASN A 63 23.96 17.95 -36.30
C ASN A 63 23.51 16.97 -35.22
N LEU A 64 24.23 16.81 -34.10
CA LEU A 64 23.87 15.87 -33.03
C LEU A 64 22.58 16.28 -32.32
N LYS A 65 21.60 15.37 -32.26
CA LYS A 65 20.33 15.57 -31.56
C LYS A 65 20.27 14.79 -30.24
N TYR A 66 20.66 13.51 -30.28
CA TYR A 66 20.65 12.65 -29.09
C TYR A 66 21.59 11.45 -29.26
N VAL A 67 21.87 10.78 -28.15
CA VAL A 67 22.58 9.49 -28.10
C VAL A 67 21.55 8.38 -27.88
N LYS A 68 21.67 7.29 -28.64
CA LYS A 68 20.81 6.10 -28.53
C LYS A 68 21.63 4.90 -28.12
N ALA A 69 21.19 4.16 -27.12
CA ALA A 69 21.68 2.83 -26.84
C ALA A 69 20.69 1.79 -27.37
N VAL A 70 21.20 0.72 -27.95
CA VAL A 70 20.43 -0.49 -28.32
C VAL A 70 21.08 -1.68 -27.64
N TYR A 71 20.29 -2.48 -26.95
CA TYR A 71 20.73 -3.65 -26.18
C TYR A 71 19.65 -4.72 -26.15
N GLU A 72 20.06 -5.97 -25.92
CA GLU A 72 19.14 -7.10 -25.74
C GLU A 72 18.68 -7.15 -24.28
N MET A 73 17.41 -6.82 -24.04
CA MET A 73 16.85 -6.75 -22.69
C MET A 73 16.59 -8.14 -22.10
N LYS A 74 16.14 -9.06 -22.95
CA LYS A 74 15.93 -10.48 -22.69
C LYS A 74 16.10 -11.25 -23.99
N PRO A 75 16.31 -12.58 -23.96
CA PRO A 75 16.58 -13.37 -25.17
C PRO A 75 15.59 -13.08 -26.32
N GLY A 76 16.10 -12.55 -27.42
CA GLY A 76 15.34 -12.19 -28.62
C GLY A 76 14.55 -10.88 -28.56
N VAL A 77 14.69 -10.07 -27.51
CA VAL A 77 13.96 -8.80 -27.32
C VAL A 77 14.95 -7.65 -27.15
N GLU A 78 15.04 -6.82 -28.18
CA GLU A 78 15.81 -5.57 -28.13
C GLU A 78 15.03 -4.46 -27.42
N ALA A 79 15.78 -3.60 -26.73
CA ALA A 79 15.29 -2.35 -26.16
C ALA A 79 16.20 -1.19 -26.58
N ASP A 80 15.65 0.03 -26.54
CA ASP A 80 16.44 1.24 -26.70
C ASP A 80 16.27 2.21 -25.54
N ALA A 81 17.35 2.94 -25.26
CA ALA A 81 17.37 4.06 -24.35
C ALA A 81 17.93 5.27 -25.08
N ARG A 82 17.50 6.47 -24.70
CA ARG A 82 17.90 7.72 -25.36
C ARG A 82 18.27 8.77 -24.34
N ALA A 83 19.27 9.55 -24.67
CA ALA A 83 19.77 10.65 -23.88
C ALA A 83 19.93 11.87 -24.79
N SER A 84 19.34 13.01 -24.41
CA SER A 84 19.40 14.21 -25.24
C SER A 84 20.82 14.76 -25.34
N TYR A 85 21.05 15.67 -26.29
CA TYR A 85 22.31 16.39 -26.43
C TYR A 85 22.79 17.11 -25.14
N TYR A 86 21.89 17.40 -24.19
CA TYR A 86 22.22 18.16 -22.98
C TYR A 86 22.77 17.31 -21.84
N VAL A 87 22.90 16.00 -22.02
CA VAL A 87 23.41 15.07 -21.00
C VAL A 87 24.54 14.22 -21.54
N ASP A 88 25.49 13.90 -20.67
CA ASP A 88 26.74 13.20 -20.97
C ASP A 88 26.71 11.72 -20.53
N SER A 89 25.52 11.21 -20.24
CA SER A 89 25.31 9.84 -19.80
C SER A 89 23.95 9.29 -20.24
N LEU A 90 23.90 7.96 -20.34
CA LEU A 90 22.70 7.21 -20.68
C LEU A 90 22.55 6.02 -19.75
N VAL A 91 21.31 5.75 -19.34
CA VAL A 91 20.97 4.62 -18.46
C VAL A 91 20.44 3.45 -19.28
N VAL A 92 21.11 2.31 -19.16
CA VAL A 92 20.63 0.99 -19.62
C VAL A 92 19.95 0.32 -18.43
N GLU A 93 18.74 -0.20 -18.62
CA GLU A 93 17.92 -0.74 -17.54
C GLU A 93 16.94 -1.80 -18.05
N GLY A 94 16.38 -2.60 -17.14
CA GLY A 94 15.38 -3.63 -17.48
C GLY A 94 15.96 -4.95 -17.97
N LEU A 95 17.28 -5.15 -17.86
CA LEU A 95 17.91 -6.43 -18.20
C LEU A 95 17.35 -7.55 -17.34
N GLN A 96 16.95 -8.66 -17.98
CA GLN A 96 16.40 -9.83 -17.28
C GLN A 96 17.44 -10.56 -16.43
N ARG A 97 18.74 -10.41 -16.72
CA ARG A 97 19.84 -11.10 -16.04
C ARG A 97 21.02 -10.17 -15.84
N GLY A 98 21.77 -10.40 -14.76
CA GLY A 98 23.08 -9.78 -14.55
C GLY A 98 24.15 -10.40 -15.45
N GLY A 99 25.38 -9.93 -15.30
CA GLY A 99 26.54 -10.38 -16.07
C GLY A 99 26.85 -9.49 -17.27
N LEU A 100 27.67 -10.02 -18.19
CA LEU A 100 28.15 -9.30 -19.36
C LEU A 100 27.06 -9.11 -20.41
N HIS A 101 26.87 -7.86 -20.86
CA HIS A 101 25.98 -7.50 -21.96
C HIS A 101 26.66 -6.53 -22.90
N GLN A 102 26.35 -6.65 -24.19
CA GLN A 102 26.84 -5.73 -25.21
C GLN A 102 25.79 -4.65 -25.49
N VAL A 103 26.20 -3.38 -25.38
CA VAL A 103 25.37 -2.21 -25.67
C VAL A 103 25.95 -1.49 -26.89
N LYS A 104 25.11 -1.17 -27.87
CA LYS A 104 25.48 -0.41 -29.06
C LYS A 104 25.07 1.05 -28.87
N LEU A 105 26.03 1.96 -28.73
CA LEU A 105 25.77 3.40 -28.65
C LEU A 105 25.90 4.06 -30.02
N TYR A 106 24.92 4.89 -30.35
CA TYR A 106 24.83 5.65 -31.59
C TYR A 106 24.69 7.13 -31.28
N SER A 107 25.40 7.96 -32.02
CA SER A 107 25.07 9.38 -32.17
C SER A 107 23.98 9.52 -33.22
N VAL A 108 22.87 10.18 -32.90
CA VAL A 108 21.74 10.36 -33.83
C VAL A 108 21.52 11.84 -34.10
N GLY A 109 21.50 12.20 -35.39
CA GLY A 109 21.36 13.58 -35.82
C GLY A 109 19.91 14.07 -35.93
N TYR A 110 19.72 15.35 -36.23
CA TYR A 110 18.37 15.93 -36.41
C TYR A 110 17.57 15.31 -37.56
N GLY A 111 18.26 14.74 -38.55
CA GLY A 111 17.64 14.01 -39.67
C GLY A 111 17.39 12.53 -39.39
N GLU A 112 17.49 12.10 -38.12
CA GLU A 112 17.32 10.70 -37.67
C GLU A 112 18.30 9.71 -38.32
N VAL A 113 19.43 10.21 -38.81
CA VAL A 113 20.55 9.40 -39.30
C VAL A 113 21.49 9.10 -38.14
N ALA A 114 21.76 7.81 -37.92
CA ALA A 114 22.64 7.31 -36.87
C ALA A 114 24.08 7.11 -37.38
N SER A 115 25.06 7.34 -36.50
CA SER A 115 26.46 6.98 -36.73
C SER A 115 26.66 5.46 -36.82
N ALA A 116 27.89 5.02 -37.09
CA ALA A 116 28.29 3.66 -36.73
C ALA A 116 28.23 3.47 -35.20
N PRO A 117 27.96 2.26 -34.68
CA PRO A 117 27.89 2.04 -33.24
C PRO A 117 29.26 2.03 -32.58
N VAL A 118 29.33 2.58 -31.36
CA VAL A 118 30.37 2.25 -30.39
C VAL A 118 29.86 1.08 -29.57
N ILE A 119 30.64 0.00 -29.54
CA ILE A 119 30.31 -1.21 -28.77
C ILE A 119 30.84 -1.02 -27.34
N VAL A 120 29.95 -1.17 -26.37
CA VAL A 120 30.28 -1.06 -24.95
C VAL A 120 29.84 -2.32 -24.24
N ASP A 121 30.78 -2.98 -23.59
CA ASP A 121 30.49 -4.10 -22.71
C ASP A 121 30.19 -3.56 -21.31
N ILE A 122 29.05 -3.97 -20.76
CA ILE A 122 28.65 -3.69 -19.38
C ILE A 122 28.60 -5.00 -18.60
N ASP A 123 28.79 -4.94 -17.28
CA ASP A 123 28.70 -6.11 -16.39
C ASP A 123 27.62 -5.85 -15.34
N ALA A 124 26.36 -6.02 -15.74
CA ALA A 124 25.20 -5.64 -14.94
C ALA A 124 25.12 -6.47 -13.65
N LYS A 125 24.79 -5.83 -12.53
CA LYS A 125 24.51 -6.57 -11.28
C LYS A 125 23.18 -7.31 -11.42
N THR A 126 22.96 -8.30 -10.55
CA THR A 126 21.70 -9.04 -10.49
C THR A 126 20.48 -8.09 -10.48
N PRO A 127 19.48 -8.29 -11.34
CA PRO A 127 18.31 -7.43 -11.37
C PRO A 127 17.55 -7.43 -10.04
N ALA A 128 17.04 -6.27 -9.64
CA ALA A 128 16.40 -6.08 -8.34
C ALA A 128 15.25 -7.07 -8.07
N PHE A 129 14.43 -7.39 -9.08
CA PHE A 129 13.32 -8.34 -8.90
C PHE A 129 13.80 -9.75 -8.51
N GLN A 130 14.98 -10.17 -8.96
CA GLN A 130 15.56 -11.46 -8.56
C GLN A 130 16.11 -11.41 -7.14
N GLU A 131 16.79 -10.30 -6.78
CA GLU A 131 17.29 -10.10 -5.41
C GLU A 131 16.14 -10.09 -4.40
N ILE A 132 15.06 -9.34 -4.68
CA ILE A 132 13.86 -9.29 -3.82
C ILE A 132 13.19 -10.66 -3.72
N CYS A 133 13.17 -11.46 -4.79
CA CYS A 133 12.59 -12.81 -4.72
C CYS A 133 13.31 -13.70 -3.69
N HIS A 134 14.61 -13.52 -3.50
CA HIS A 134 15.39 -14.28 -2.52
C HIS A 134 15.23 -13.77 -1.07
N THR A 135 14.61 -12.60 -0.86
CA THR A 135 14.33 -12.05 0.47
C THR A 135 12.91 -12.33 0.95
N LEU A 136 12.08 -12.97 0.11
CA LEU A 136 10.71 -13.29 0.47
C LEU A 136 10.70 -14.29 1.63
N GLU A 137 10.10 -13.88 2.74
CA GLU A 137 9.74 -14.75 3.84
C GLU A 137 8.22 -14.91 3.84
N TYR A 138 7.74 -16.13 4.01
CA TYR A 138 6.31 -16.42 3.93
C TYR A 138 5.92 -17.46 4.96
N ASP A 139 4.71 -17.30 5.50
CA ASP A 139 4.16 -18.20 6.50
C ASP A 139 2.63 -18.19 6.44
N LYS A 140 1.98 -19.16 7.06
CA LYS A 140 0.53 -19.15 7.25
C LYS A 140 0.11 -17.98 8.14
N THR A 141 -1.10 -17.50 7.92
CA THR A 141 -1.83 -16.61 8.84
C THR A 141 -3.29 -17.02 8.87
N PHE A 142 -4.11 -16.34 9.65
CA PHE A 142 -5.56 -16.55 9.67
C PHE A 142 -6.17 -16.34 8.31
N SER A 143 -6.94 -17.34 7.86
CA SER A 143 -7.61 -17.33 6.55
C SER A 143 -6.64 -17.08 5.39
N GLY A 144 -5.33 -17.36 5.53
CA GLY A 144 -4.37 -16.81 4.59
C GLY A 144 -2.90 -17.21 4.68
N VAL A 145 -2.10 -16.44 3.94
CA VAL A 145 -0.63 -16.41 4.03
C VAL A 145 -0.14 -14.97 4.19
N LYS A 146 0.95 -14.79 4.93
CA LYS A 146 1.67 -13.52 5.07
C LYS A 146 2.99 -13.59 4.33
N VAL A 147 3.45 -12.45 3.83
CA VAL A 147 4.70 -12.29 3.08
C VAL A 147 5.45 -11.08 3.64
N ASN A 148 6.72 -11.26 3.98
CA ASN A 148 7.68 -10.18 4.24
C ASN A 148 8.66 -10.09 3.06
N PHE A 149 9.18 -8.90 2.79
CA PHE A 149 10.17 -8.69 1.74
C PHE A 149 11.14 -7.55 2.07
N GLU A 150 12.32 -7.62 1.47
CA GLU A 150 13.34 -6.57 1.48
C GLU A 150 13.65 -6.13 0.04
N ASN A 151 13.67 -4.82 -0.20
CA ASN A 151 13.92 -4.15 -1.48
C ASN A 151 14.89 -2.98 -1.29
N THR A 152 16.14 -3.31 -0.98
CA THR A 152 17.22 -2.34 -0.71
C THR A 152 17.44 -1.34 -1.86
N THR A 153 17.09 -1.72 -3.09
CA THR A 153 17.21 -0.88 -4.29
C THR A 153 16.07 0.13 -4.46
N LYS A 154 14.98 0.00 -3.71
CA LYS A 154 13.72 0.75 -3.91
C LYS A 154 13.17 0.62 -5.33
N ALA A 155 13.41 -0.53 -5.98
CA ALA A 155 12.90 -0.78 -7.31
C ALA A 155 11.38 -0.87 -7.28
N LYS A 156 10.73 -0.31 -8.30
CA LYS A 156 9.28 -0.46 -8.52
C LYS A 156 9.00 -1.88 -8.99
N VAL A 157 8.41 -2.69 -8.12
CA VAL A 157 8.08 -4.09 -8.40
C VAL A 157 6.65 -4.43 -8.01
N SER A 158 6.21 -5.58 -8.48
CA SER A 158 4.98 -6.21 -8.03
C SER A 158 5.26 -7.64 -7.57
N ILE A 159 4.80 -8.01 -6.38
CA ILE A 159 4.95 -9.34 -5.78
C ILE A 159 3.63 -10.07 -5.99
N GLY A 160 3.64 -11.09 -6.83
CA GLY A 160 2.48 -11.93 -7.13
C GLY A 160 2.37 -13.08 -6.16
N VAL A 161 1.14 -13.36 -5.72
CA VAL A 161 0.84 -14.56 -4.92
C VAL A 161 -0.11 -15.46 -5.69
N LEU A 162 0.25 -16.73 -5.74
CA LEU A 162 -0.41 -17.78 -6.46
C LEU A 162 -0.92 -18.85 -5.50
N LYS A 163 -2.01 -19.51 -5.89
CA LYS A 163 -2.52 -20.73 -5.25
C LYS A 163 -2.60 -21.84 -6.27
N LYS A 164 -2.10 -23.01 -5.91
CA LYS A 164 -2.23 -24.19 -6.75
C LYS A 164 -3.59 -24.83 -6.52
N GLN A 165 -4.31 -25.07 -7.61
CA GLN A 165 -5.59 -25.76 -7.60
C GLN A 165 -5.39 -27.29 -7.62
N PRO A 166 -6.42 -28.08 -7.24
CA PRO A 166 -6.35 -29.54 -7.29
C PRO A 166 -6.05 -30.12 -8.69
N ASP A 167 -6.36 -29.39 -9.77
CA ASP A 167 -6.01 -29.78 -11.15
C ASP A 167 -4.55 -29.48 -11.53
N GLY A 168 -3.76 -28.97 -10.58
CA GLY A 168 -2.35 -28.63 -10.72
C GLY A 168 -2.09 -27.24 -11.29
N LYS A 169 -3.12 -26.46 -11.66
CA LYS A 169 -2.93 -25.12 -12.21
C LYS A 169 -2.75 -24.07 -11.12
N TRP A 170 -1.92 -23.08 -11.42
CA TRP A 170 -1.76 -21.90 -10.59
C TRP A 170 -2.81 -20.85 -10.93
N ILE A 171 -3.48 -20.31 -9.91
CA ILE A 171 -4.31 -19.12 -10.00
C ILE A 171 -3.65 -17.97 -9.23
N GLN A 172 -3.74 -16.75 -9.76
CA GLN A 172 -3.26 -15.58 -9.05
C GLN A 172 -4.30 -15.12 -8.03
N LEU A 173 -3.91 -15.10 -6.75
CA LEU A 173 -4.76 -14.60 -5.66
C LEU A 173 -4.63 -13.09 -5.50
N TYR A 174 -3.39 -12.59 -5.59
CA TYR A 174 -3.10 -11.20 -5.25
C TYR A 174 -1.86 -10.70 -5.97
N MET A 175 -1.75 -9.37 -6.06
CA MET A 175 -0.59 -8.67 -6.60
C MET A 175 -0.31 -7.44 -5.74
N HIS A 176 0.80 -7.45 -5.01
CA HIS A 176 1.25 -6.35 -4.16
C HIS A 176 2.20 -5.44 -4.93
N TYR A 177 1.88 -4.16 -5.11
CA TYR A 177 2.74 -3.18 -5.82
C TYR A 177 3.51 -2.32 -4.82
N THR A 178 4.83 -2.20 -4.98
CA THR A 178 5.67 -1.49 -4.00
C THR A 178 6.98 -0.96 -4.59
N GLU A 179 7.49 0.10 -3.95
CA GLU A 179 8.87 0.60 -4.06
C GLU A 179 9.50 0.82 -2.67
N ALA A 180 8.81 0.37 -1.61
CA ALA A 180 9.27 0.50 -0.24
C ALA A 180 10.56 -0.31 -0.03
N PRO A 181 11.50 0.17 0.82
CA PRO A 181 12.76 -0.53 1.06
C PRO A 181 12.58 -1.89 1.75
N SER A 182 11.48 -2.08 2.48
CA SER A 182 11.03 -3.34 3.05
C SER A 182 9.53 -3.25 3.31
N GLY A 183 8.89 -4.38 3.59
CA GLY A 183 7.49 -4.39 3.96
C GLY A 183 6.94 -5.77 4.22
N ASN A 184 5.67 -5.81 4.60
CA ASN A 184 4.91 -7.03 4.74
C ASN A 184 3.48 -6.84 4.24
N PHE A 185 2.82 -7.92 3.86
CA PHE A 185 1.40 -7.96 3.54
C PHE A 185 0.84 -9.36 3.81
N ALA A 186 -0.47 -9.44 4.04
CA ALA A 186 -1.20 -10.69 4.18
C ALA A 186 -2.30 -10.80 3.12
N ILE A 187 -2.67 -12.04 2.80
CA ILE A 187 -3.80 -12.35 1.93
C ILE A 187 -4.72 -13.26 2.69
N HIS A 188 -5.96 -12.82 2.89
CA HIS A 188 -7.00 -13.53 3.60
C HIS A 188 -8.01 -14.22 2.64
N GLY A 189 -9.05 -14.85 3.19
CA GLY A 189 -10.12 -15.49 2.41
C GLY A 189 -9.75 -16.86 1.85
N GLN A 190 -8.77 -17.55 2.45
CA GLN A 190 -8.36 -18.90 2.10
C GLN A 190 -8.88 -19.90 3.12
N ASP A 191 -9.45 -21.00 2.63
CA ASP A 191 -9.87 -22.12 3.47
C ASP A 191 -8.67 -22.73 4.21
N ALA A 192 -8.91 -23.23 5.43
CA ALA A 192 -7.93 -23.95 6.23
C ALA A 192 -7.73 -25.39 5.74
N VAL A 193 -7.27 -25.52 4.50
CA VAL A 193 -6.91 -26.80 3.87
C VAL A 193 -5.49 -26.73 3.33
N GLU A 194 -4.79 -27.87 3.35
CA GLU A 194 -3.43 -27.96 2.81
C GLU A 194 -3.40 -27.45 1.37
N THR A 195 -2.60 -26.40 1.13
CA THR A 195 -2.55 -25.66 -0.12
C THR A 195 -1.11 -25.30 -0.45
N GLU A 196 -0.71 -25.46 -1.71
CA GLU A 196 0.56 -24.95 -2.21
C GLU A 196 0.39 -23.49 -2.67
N PHE A 197 1.11 -22.58 -2.02
CA PHE A 197 1.17 -21.17 -2.39
C PHE A 197 2.48 -20.87 -3.12
N GLY A 198 2.40 -20.03 -4.15
CA GLY A 198 3.53 -19.63 -4.97
C GLY A 198 3.74 -18.12 -4.95
N PHE A 199 4.99 -17.68 -5.06
CA PHE A 199 5.37 -16.27 -4.98
C PHE A 199 6.37 -15.96 -6.09
N TYR A 200 6.20 -14.82 -6.73
CA TYR A 200 7.14 -14.33 -7.72
C TYR A 200 7.19 -12.80 -7.69
N VAL A 201 8.29 -12.23 -8.16
CA VAL A 201 8.47 -10.79 -8.28
C VAL A 201 8.53 -10.42 -9.76
N ARG A 202 7.79 -9.38 -10.12
CA ARG A 202 7.73 -8.82 -11.46
C ARG A 202 8.19 -7.37 -11.45
N ASP A 203 9.11 -7.03 -12.36
CA ASP A 203 9.54 -5.64 -12.56
C ASP A 203 8.62 -4.87 -13.53
N ARG A 204 8.90 -3.57 -13.72
CA ARG A 204 8.14 -2.71 -14.64
C ARG A 204 8.29 -3.03 -16.13
N TRP A 205 9.29 -3.85 -16.50
CA TRP A 205 9.52 -4.29 -17.88
C TRP A 205 8.88 -5.65 -18.17
N GLY A 206 8.20 -6.23 -17.17
CA GLY A 206 7.54 -7.52 -17.27
C GLY A 206 8.49 -8.72 -17.17
N ASN A 207 9.70 -8.52 -16.66
CA ASN A 207 10.55 -9.63 -16.27
C ASN A 207 10.00 -10.26 -14.99
N LEU A 208 10.08 -11.59 -14.91
CA LEU A 208 9.61 -12.39 -13.79
C LEU A 208 10.80 -13.11 -13.16
N SER A 209 10.82 -13.17 -11.83
CA SER A 209 11.64 -14.13 -11.10
C SER A 209 11.14 -15.55 -11.34
N ASP A 210 11.93 -16.54 -10.92
CA ASP A 210 11.37 -17.87 -10.69
C ASP A 210 10.27 -17.81 -9.63
N THR A 211 9.37 -18.79 -9.66
CA THR A 211 8.33 -18.95 -8.63
C THR A 211 8.88 -19.79 -7.49
N VAL A 212 8.91 -19.24 -6.29
CA VAL A 212 9.15 -19.99 -5.05
C VAL A 212 7.79 -20.45 -4.51
N SER A 213 7.72 -21.64 -3.92
CA SER A 213 6.47 -22.14 -3.36
C SER A 213 6.67 -22.83 -2.02
N PHE A 214 5.59 -22.88 -1.23
CA PHE A 214 5.52 -23.69 -0.03
C PHE A 214 4.11 -24.24 0.17
N ILE A 215 4.04 -25.42 0.79
CA ILE A 215 2.80 -26.06 1.17
C ILE A 215 2.51 -25.71 2.63
N THR A 216 1.32 -25.18 2.89
CA THR A 216 0.85 -24.91 4.24
C THR A 216 -0.65 -25.05 4.35
N THR A 217 -1.15 -25.08 5.58
CA THR A 217 -2.58 -24.99 5.89
C THR A 217 -2.79 -23.64 6.56
N PRO A 218 -3.52 -22.70 5.92
CA PRO A 218 -3.93 -21.46 6.57
C PRO A 218 -4.56 -21.70 7.93
N ILE A 219 -4.36 -20.78 8.87
CA ILE A 219 -4.99 -20.90 10.19
C ILE A 219 -6.49 -20.70 10.00
N LEU A 220 -7.29 -21.63 10.52
CA LEU A 220 -8.75 -21.51 10.49
C LEU A 220 -9.15 -20.20 11.17
N GLU A 221 -9.94 -19.39 10.48
CA GLU A 221 -10.57 -18.20 11.06
C GLU A 221 -12.06 -18.46 11.17
N VAL A 222 -12.55 -18.51 12.39
CA VAL A 222 -13.98 -18.64 12.68
C VAL A 222 -14.39 -17.63 13.74
N GLU A 223 -15.68 -17.31 13.77
CA GLU A 223 -16.26 -16.54 14.87
C GLU A 223 -16.11 -17.34 16.18
N CYS A 224 -15.59 -16.69 17.23
CA CYS A 224 -15.46 -17.30 18.55
C CYS A 224 -16.85 -17.72 19.09
N ASP A 225 -16.93 -18.85 19.80
CA ASP A 225 -18.22 -19.39 20.26
C ASP A 225 -18.84 -18.54 21.38
N LYS A 226 -19.72 -17.60 20.98
CA LYS A 226 -20.46 -16.71 21.88
C LYS A 226 -21.33 -17.43 22.91
N LYS A 227 -21.67 -18.71 22.70
CA LYS A 227 -22.42 -19.49 23.71
C LYS A 227 -21.60 -19.75 24.97
N LEU A 228 -20.27 -19.65 24.88
CA LEU A 228 -19.36 -19.78 26.01
C LEU A 228 -19.14 -18.45 26.74
N PHE A 229 -19.49 -17.33 26.09
CA PHE A 229 -19.15 -16.01 26.59
C PHE A 229 -19.98 -15.67 27.83
N LYS A 230 -19.30 -15.07 28.81
CA LYS A 230 -19.91 -14.62 30.05
C LYS A 230 -19.34 -13.26 30.41
N ASN A 231 -20.16 -12.45 31.06
CA ASN A 231 -19.66 -11.28 31.76
C ASN A 231 -18.74 -11.74 32.91
N ALA A 232 -17.48 -11.31 32.91
CA ALA A 232 -16.53 -11.67 33.96
C ALA A 232 -16.89 -11.01 35.30
N LYS A 233 -17.60 -9.87 35.28
CA LYS A 233 -18.08 -9.13 36.46
C LYS A 233 -16.97 -8.86 37.47
N LEU A 234 -15.77 -8.48 37.00
CA LEU A 234 -14.71 -8.11 37.93
C LEU A 234 -15.11 -6.81 38.67
N PRO A 235 -14.68 -6.61 39.93
CA PRO A 235 -15.16 -5.48 40.74
C PRO A 235 -14.96 -4.08 40.15
N THR A 236 -14.02 -3.90 39.23
CA THR A 236 -13.74 -2.62 38.54
C THR A 236 -14.44 -2.49 37.19
N ASP A 237 -15.09 -3.55 36.70
CA ASP A 237 -15.75 -3.57 35.39
C ASP A 237 -17.05 -2.77 35.43
N GLU A 238 -17.34 -2.07 34.34
CA GLU A 238 -18.61 -1.38 34.14
C GLU A 238 -19.60 -2.30 33.43
N TRP A 239 -20.29 -3.15 34.19
CA TRP A 239 -21.30 -4.05 33.63
C TRP A 239 -22.74 -3.59 33.90
N GLU A 240 -22.93 -2.51 34.66
CA GLU A 240 -24.25 -1.97 34.94
C GLU A 240 -24.75 -1.13 33.75
N CYS A 241 -25.90 -1.51 33.22
CA CYS A 241 -26.54 -0.73 32.18
C CYS A 241 -27.29 0.47 32.75
N HIS A 242 -27.55 1.46 31.89
CA HIS A 242 -28.36 2.61 32.23
C HIS A 242 -29.75 2.18 32.75
N LYS A 243 -30.33 2.90 33.72
CA LYS A 243 -31.59 2.50 34.38
C LYS A 243 -32.78 2.34 33.42
N TRP A 244 -32.93 3.22 32.42
CA TRP A 244 -33.97 3.03 31.39
C TRP A 244 -33.66 1.83 30.48
N ALA A 245 -32.38 1.55 30.29
CA ALA A 245 -31.89 0.48 29.42
C ALA A 245 -32.11 -0.89 30.09
N SER A 246 -31.97 -0.98 31.42
CA SER A 246 -32.26 -2.20 32.18
C SER A 246 -33.74 -2.62 32.10
N GLU A 247 -34.67 -1.66 32.04
CA GLU A 247 -36.10 -1.92 31.78
C GLU A 247 -36.34 -2.52 30.38
N GLN A 248 -35.44 -2.28 29.43
CA GLN A 248 -35.47 -2.80 28.06
C GLN A 248 -34.58 -4.04 27.85
N ARG A 249 -33.96 -4.57 28.91
CA ARG A 249 -33.02 -5.70 28.87
C ARG A 249 -31.70 -5.43 28.12
N ASN A 250 -31.24 -4.18 28.11
CA ASN A 250 -29.96 -3.73 27.53
C ASN A 250 -28.75 -4.12 28.41
N ALA A 251 -28.69 -5.38 28.83
CA ALA A 251 -27.64 -5.89 29.68
C ALA A 251 -26.32 -6.02 28.91
N ILE A 252 -25.22 -6.17 29.64
CA ILE A 252 -23.89 -6.39 29.07
C ILE A 252 -23.81 -7.61 28.17
N GLU A 253 -24.65 -8.64 28.37
CA GLU A 253 -24.74 -9.80 27.50
C GLU A 253 -25.19 -9.45 26.07
N CYS A 254 -25.83 -8.29 25.85
CA CYS A 254 -26.14 -7.79 24.51
C CYS A 254 -24.89 -7.41 23.70
N VAL A 255 -23.71 -7.32 24.32
CA VAL A 255 -22.45 -7.08 23.59
C VAL A 255 -22.05 -8.26 22.71
N TRP A 256 -22.57 -9.47 22.95
CA TRP A 256 -22.21 -10.68 22.20
C TRP A 256 -23.40 -11.58 21.93
N ASP A 257 -24.60 -11.03 21.73
CA ASP A 257 -25.81 -11.81 21.50
C ASP A 257 -26.11 -12.06 20.01
N GLY A 258 -25.26 -11.56 19.12
CA GLY A 258 -25.37 -11.68 17.67
C GLY A 258 -26.27 -10.62 17.02
N ARG A 259 -26.82 -9.67 17.79
CA ARG A 259 -27.71 -8.62 17.25
C ARG A 259 -26.91 -7.39 16.83
N THR A 260 -26.72 -7.24 15.53
CA THR A 260 -26.04 -6.06 14.94
C THR A 260 -26.96 -4.87 14.64
N ILE A 261 -28.27 -5.01 14.87
CA ILE A 261 -29.28 -3.96 14.66
C ILE A 261 -30.46 -4.10 15.63
N GLY A 262 -30.94 -2.97 16.15
CA GLY A 262 -32.12 -2.87 16.98
C GLY A 262 -31.87 -3.10 18.47
N LEU A 263 -32.94 -3.13 19.24
CA LEU A 263 -32.91 -3.34 20.69
C LEU A 263 -33.20 -4.82 21.05
N PRO A 264 -32.74 -5.31 22.22
CA PRO A 264 -31.85 -4.63 23.16
C PRO A 264 -30.40 -4.51 22.67
N MET A 265 -29.68 -3.54 23.23
CA MET A 265 -28.27 -3.22 22.93
C MET A 265 -27.56 -2.69 24.17
N TYR A 266 -26.25 -2.87 24.33
CA TYR A 266 -25.57 -2.42 25.55
C TYR A 266 -25.45 -0.90 25.61
N HIS A 267 -25.97 -0.34 26.70
CA HIS A 267 -25.86 1.07 27.05
C HIS A 267 -25.41 1.18 28.50
N SER A 268 -24.18 1.64 28.73
CA SER A 268 -23.65 1.82 30.09
C SER A 268 -24.43 2.90 30.84
N LYS A 269 -24.37 2.89 32.18
CA LYS A 269 -24.75 4.09 32.96
C LYS A 269 -23.83 5.28 32.63
N ASN A 270 -24.11 6.44 33.21
CA ASN A 270 -23.18 7.57 33.15
C ASN A 270 -21.90 7.25 33.94
N ILE A 271 -20.76 7.37 33.28
CA ILE A 271 -19.44 6.90 33.65
C ILE A 271 -18.37 7.89 33.19
N THR A 272 -17.41 8.16 34.06
CA THR A 272 -16.21 8.94 33.70
C THR A 272 -15.23 8.07 32.94
N MET A 273 -14.82 8.45 31.74
CA MET A 273 -13.77 7.72 30.98
C MET A 273 -12.39 7.91 31.61
N PRO A 274 -11.46 6.95 31.48
CA PRO A 274 -11.59 5.67 30.79
C PRO A 274 -12.38 4.62 31.59
N ARG A 275 -13.06 3.70 30.90
CA ARG A 275 -13.84 2.61 31.49
C ARG A 275 -13.72 1.34 30.69
N HIS A 276 -13.96 0.21 31.34
CA HIS A 276 -13.78 -1.09 30.71
C HIS A 276 -14.85 -2.10 31.08
N ILE A 277 -15.06 -3.03 30.16
CA ILE A 277 -15.84 -4.25 30.35
C ILE A 277 -14.92 -5.44 30.15
N THR A 278 -15.21 -6.56 30.82
CA THR A 278 -14.45 -7.80 30.66
C THR A 278 -15.37 -8.95 30.27
N ILE A 279 -15.00 -9.65 29.21
CA ILE A 279 -15.70 -10.84 28.70
C ILE A 279 -14.82 -12.06 28.99
N ASP A 280 -15.37 -13.05 29.70
CA ASP A 280 -14.82 -14.40 29.75
C ASP A 280 -15.30 -15.14 28.50
N LEU A 281 -14.38 -15.49 27.59
CA LEU A 281 -14.70 -16.19 26.35
C LEU A 281 -14.92 -17.70 26.54
N GLY A 282 -14.77 -18.19 27.78
CA GLY A 282 -14.95 -19.58 28.19
C GLY A 282 -13.77 -20.51 27.86
N LYS A 283 -12.99 -20.20 26.82
CA LYS A 283 -11.72 -20.87 26.47
C LYS A 283 -10.72 -19.89 25.90
N LYS A 284 -9.47 -20.33 25.70
CA LYS A 284 -8.42 -19.51 25.08
C LYS A 284 -8.58 -19.47 23.57
N TYR A 285 -8.50 -18.28 22.99
CA TYR A 285 -8.48 -18.07 21.56
C TYR A 285 -7.22 -17.33 21.15
N GLN A 286 -6.62 -17.74 20.03
CA GLN A 286 -5.71 -16.88 19.28
C GLN A 286 -6.58 -16.07 18.31
N PHE A 287 -6.50 -14.74 18.36
CA PHE A 287 -7.39 -13.86 17.59
C PHE A 287 -6.75 -13.44 16.27
N SER A 288 -7.59 -13.26 15.25
CA SER A 288 -7.19 -12.62 14.00
C SER A 288 -7.65 -11.17 13.91
N ARG A 289 -8.91 -10.94 14.28
CA ARG A 289 -9.60 -9.65 14.15
C ARG A 289 -10.82 -9.62 15.05
N PHE A 290 -11.40 -8.46 15.21
CA PHE A 290 -12.72 -8.29 15.80
C PHE A 290 -13.51 -7.21 15.07
N VAL A 291 -14.84 -7.28 15.19
CA VAL A 291 -15.77 -6.33 14.59
C VAL A 291 -16.58 -5.68 15.70
N TYR A 292 -16.60 -4.35 15.70
CA TYR A 292 -17.43 -3.53 16.56
C TYR A 292 -18.63 -2.98 15.78
N HIS A 293 -19.83 -3.21 16.31
CA HIS A 293 -21.03 -2.54 15.86
C HIS A 293 -21.46 -1.50 16.88
N THR A 294 -21.59 -0.27 16.41
CA THR A 294 -22.19 0.83 17.17
C THR A 294 -23.71 0.71 17.23
N ARG A 295 -24.35 1.56 18.04
CA ARG A 295 -25.82 1.63 18.12
C ARG A 295 -26.42 1.91 16.74
N HIS A 296 -27.26 0.98 16.32
CA HIS A 296 -28.10 1.12 15.15
C HIS A 296 -29.50 0.64 15.50
N ASP A 297 -30.46 1.55 15.66
CA ASP A 297 -31.86 1.15 15.80
C ASP A 297 -32.62 1.27 14.50
N ASN A 298 -33.46 0.28 14.21
CA ASN A 298 -34.41 0.29 13.09
C ASN A 298 -35.64 1.16 13.41
N THR A 299 -35.48 2.17 14.28
CA THR A 299 -36.54 3.09 14.71
C THR A 299 -36.18 4.52 14.30
N SER A 300 -36.90 5.52 14.81
CA SER A 300 -36.74 6.93 14.45
C SER A 300 -35.38 7.55 14.83
N VAL A 301 -34.51 6.86 15.56
CA VAL A 301 -33.18 7.39 15.97
C VAL A 301 -32.09 6.98 14.97
N GLY A 302 -32.25 5.85 14.25
CA GLY A 302 -31.36 5.40 13.19
C GLY A 302 -30.00 4.93 13.70
N VAL A 303 -28.96 5.08 12.87
CA VAL A 303 -27.58 4.81 13.25
C VAL A 303 -27.01 6.03 13.98
N GLU A 304 -26.60 5.87 15.22
CA GLU A 304 -25.86 6.89 15.97
C GLU A 304 -24.36 6.82 15.61
N ALA A 305 -24.07 6.90 14.31
CA ALA A 305 -22.73 6.88 13.75
C ALA A 305 -21.96 8.14 14.16
N TYR A 306 -20.77 7.97 14.73
CA TYR A 306 -19.83 9.00 15.13
C TYR A 306 -20.44 10.12 15.99
N VAL A 307 -21.35 9.76 16.92
CA VAL A 307 -21.97 10.70 17.89
C VAL A 307 -22.26 10.01 19.22
N LYS A 308 -22.50 10.80 20.28
CA LYS A 308 -22.93 10.35 21.61
C LYS A 308 -22.04 9.22 22.17
N GLY A 309 -22.63 8.07 22.50
CA GLY A 309 -21.92 6.94 23.12
C GLY A 309 -21.20 6.01 22.12
N HIS A 310 -21.17 6.36 20.84
CA HIS A 310 -20.35 5.62 19.88
C HIS A 310 -18.88 5.72 20.31
N VAL A 311 -18.25 4.57 20.56
CA VAL A 311 -16.83 4.48 20.94
C VAL A 311 -15.95 5.17 19.90
N HIS A 312 -14.97 5.97 20.34
CA HIS A 312 -14.01 6.61 19.46
C HIS A 312 -12.63 5.97 19.63
N LEU A 313 -11.99 6.21 20.77
CA LEU A 313 -10.69 5.67 21.13
C LEU A 313 -10.86 4.58 22.19
N PHE A 314 -10.22 3.44 21.95
CA PHE A 314 -10.29 2.31 22.87
C PHE A 314 -9.05 1.42 22.79
N GLU A 315 -8.86 0.62 23.81
CA GLU A 315 -7.77 -0.34 23.93
C GLU A 315 -8.37 -1.73 24.14
N LEU A 316 -7.71 -2.75 23.59
CA LEU A 316 -8.04 -4.15 23.85
C LEU A 316 -6.94 -4.79 24.69
N TYR A 317 -7.32 -5.57 25.69
CA TYR A 317 -6.41 -6.30 26.56
C TYR A 317 -6.81 -7.77 26.69
N GLY A 318 -5.80 -8.62 26.81
CA GLY A 318 -5.95 -10.05 27.03
C GLY A 318 -5.46 -10.48 28.40
N SER A 319 -6.11 -11.48 28.98
CA SER A 319 -5.61 -12.19 30.16
C SER A 319 -6.00 -13.67 30.14
N ASN A 320 -5.17 -14.49 30.77
CA ASN A 320 -5.48 -15.89 31.06
C ASN A 320 -5.77 -16.13 32.56
N ASN A 321 -5.39 -15.20 33.43
CA ASN A 321 -5.58 -15.27 34.88
C ASN A 321 -5.74 -13.82 35.41
N PRO A 322 -6.84 -13.12 35.08
CA PRO A 322 -7.00 -11.73 35.50
C PRO A 322 -7.10 -11.64 37.02
N ASN A 323 -6.57 -10.56 37.60
CA ASN A 323 -6.68 -10.33 39.03
C ASN A 323 -8.17 -10.33 39.45
N PRO A 324 -8.62 -11.20 40.36
CA PRO A 324 -10.02 -11.34 40.73
C PRO A 324 -10.60 -10.08 41.42
N ASN A 325 -9.76 -9.19 41.94
CA ASN A 325 -10.21 -7.89 42.46
C ASN A 325 -10.52 -6.88 41.35
N GLY A 326 -10.23 -7.21 40.08
CA GLY A 326 -10.46 -6.39 38.90
C GLY A 326 -9.39 -5.33 38.64
N GLU A 327 -8.35 -5.23 39.45
CA GLU A 327 -7.25 -4.30 39.25
C GLU A 327 -6.68 -4.41 37.83
N PHE A 328 -6.25 -3.26 37.33
CA PHE A 328 -5.63 -3.16 36.02
C PHE A 328 -4.12 -3.11 36.20
N ASP A 329 -3.55 -4.30 36.35
CA ASP A 329 -2.17 -4.58 36.75
C ASP A 329 -1.46 -5.48 35.71
N GLU A 330 -0.34 -6.09 36.10
CA GLU A 330 0.44 -6.99 35.23
C GLU A 330 -0.29 -8.27 34.80
N THR A 331 -1.48 -8.57 35.35
CA THR A 331 -2.30 -9.70 34.90
C THR A 331 -2.97 -9.44 33.53
N TRP A 332 -2.91 -8.21 33.03
CA TRP A 332 -3.42 -7.80 31.72
C TRP A 332 -2.30 -7.49 30.75
N THR A 333 -2.37 -8.07 29.56
CA THR A 333 -1.48 -7.74 28.44
C THR A 333 -2.23 -6.89 27.42
N LYS A 334 -1.67 -5.76 27.03
CA LYS A 334 -2.25 -4.90 25.99
C LYS A 334 -2.13 -5.61 24.63
N ILE A 335 -3.25 -5.73 23.93
CA ILE A 335 -3.32 -6.27 22.58
C ILE A 335 -3.13 -5.14 21.55
N GLY A 336 -3.78 -3.98 21.76
CA GLY A 336 -3.62 -2.86 20.85
C GLY A 336 -4.40 -1.61 21.25
N ASP A 337 -4.08 -0.53 20.56
CA ASP A 337 -4.79 0.75 20.53
C ASP A 337 -5.62 0.83 19.26
N TYR A 338 -6.88 1.23 19.38
CA TYR A 338 -7.83 1.23 18.27
C TYR A 338 -8.64 2.52 18.24
N GLU A 339 -9.05 2.89 17.04
CA GLU A 339 -9.80 4.10 16.74
C GLU A 339 -10.85 3.76 15.69
N THR A 340 -12.13 3.91 16.02
CA THR A 340 -13.19 3.94 14.99
C THR A 340 -12.99 5.18 14.13
N LYS A 341 -13.25 5.14 12.82
CA LYS A 341 -13.00 6.28 11.92
C LYS A 341 -14.11 6.48 10.92
N LYS A 342 -14.38 7.75 10.59
CA LYS A 342 -15.17 8.10 9.40
C LYS A 342 -14.39 7.68 8.16
N VAL A 343 -14.97 6.83 7.32
CA VAL A 343 -14.35 6.38 6.06
C VAL A 343 -14.12 7.53 5.07
N SER A 344 -14.87 8.62 5.23
CA SER A 344 -14.66 9.89 4.51
C SER A 344 -13.38 10.62 4.90
N GLY A 345 -12.75 10.25 6.02
CA GLY A 345 -11.60 10.94 6.61
C GLY A 345 -11.95 12.19 7.42
N GLY A 346 -13.24 12.47 7.65
CA GLY A 346 -13.69 13.59 8.47
C GLY A 346 -13.31 13.44 9.95
N GLY A 347 -12.96 14.55 10.60
CA GLY A 347 -12.72 14.61 12.04
C GLY A 347 -14.01 14.65 12.87
N PRO A 348 -13.91 14.73 14.21
CA PRO A 348 -15.07 14.74 15.11
C PRO A 348 -16.15 15.74 14.72
N ASN A 349 -15.78 17.00 14.45
CA ASN A 349 -16.74 18.08 14.18
C ASN A 349 -17.31 18.08 12.75
N ASP A 350 -16.82 17.21 11.87
CA ASP A 350 -17.27 17.19 10.48
C ASP A 350 -18.61 16.44 10.34
N PRO A 351 -19.49 16.86 9.41
CA PRO A 351 -20.74 16.16 9.15
C PRO A 351 -20.50 14.69 8.78
N VAL A 352 -21.33 13.79 9.34
CA VAL A 352 -21.31 12.37 8.98
C VAL A 352 -21.90 12.20 7.58
N THR A 353 -21.14 11.64 6.65
CA THR A 353 -21.58 11.37 5.28
C THR A 353 -22.43 10.09 5.20
N GLU A 354 -23.06 9.84 4.05
CA GLU A 354 -23.81 8.60 3.83
C GLU A 354 -22.91 7.36 3.81
N ASP A 355 -21.69 7.49 3.29
CA ASP A 355 -20.72 6.38 3.26
C ASP A 355 -20.22 6.07 4.68
N ASP A 356 -20.02 7.10 5.52
CA ASP A 356 -19.74 6.93 6.95
C ASP A 356 -20.87 6.16 7.66
N ARG A 357 -22.14 6.50 7.38
CA ARG A 357 -23.29 5.78 7.95
C ARG A 357 -23.30 4.32 7.54
N LYS A 358 -23.08 4.03 6.25
CA LYS A 358 -23.05 2.65 5.74
C LYS A 358 -21.92 1.84 6.34
N ALA A 359 -20.73 2.43 6.50
CA ALA A 359 -19.60 1.79 7.17
C ALA A 359 -19.94 1.45 8.63
N ALA A 360 -20.49 2.40 9.39
CA ALA A 360 -20.91 2.16 10.77
C ALA A 360 -22.02 1.08 10.90
N ILE A 361 -22.95 0.99 9.92
CA ILE A 361 -23.96 -0.08 9.86
C ILE A 361 -23.30 -1.44 9.63
N ALA A 362 -22.35 -1.50 8.69
CA ALA A 362 -21.66 -2.73 8.33
C ALA A 362 -20.80 -3.30 9.48
N GLY A 363 -20.41 -2.43 10.42
CA GLY A 363 -19.50 -2.75 11.52
C GLY A 363 -18.07 -2.36 11.16
N GLU A 364 -17.33 -1.93 12.16
CA GLU A 364 -15.92 -1.54 12.01
C GLU A 364 -15.03 -2.72 12.40
N GLU A 365 -14.22 -3.17 11.45
CA GLU A 365 -13.31 -4.30 11.61
C GLU A 365 -11.92 -3.81 12.01
N PHE A 366 -11.31 -4.53 12.96
CA PHE A 366 -10.00 -4.23 13.51
C PHE A 366 -9.14 -5.50 13.50
N GLU A 367 -7.99 -5.44 12.84
CA GLU A 367 -6.98 -6.51 12.87
C GLU A 367 -6.33 -6.60 14.26
N VAL A 368 -6.10 -7.82 14.72
CA VAL A 368 -5.31 -8.10 15.93
C VAL A 368 -3.86 -8.38 15.51
N PRO A 369 -2.85 -7.82 16.18
CA PRO A 369 -1.46 -8.09 15.85
C PRO A 369 -1.14 -9.59 15.87
N ALA A 370 -0.45 -10.09 14.85
CA ALA A 370 -0.25 -11.52 14.63
C ALA A 370 0.55 -12.21 15.75
N GLU A 371 1.36 -11.44 16.50
CA GLU A 371 2.14 -11.86 17.65
C GLU A 371 1.33 -11.94 18.96
N THR A 372 0.06 -11.54 18.94
CA THR A 372 -0.82 -11.61 20.11
C THR A 372 -0.95 -13.04 20.59
N GLU A 373 -0.63 -13.28 21.86
CA GLU A 373 -0.82 -14.59 22.48
C GLU A 373 -2.31 -14.96 22.57
N ALA A 374 -2.59 -16.23 22.84
CA ALA A 374 -3.95 -16.66 23.05
C ALA A 374 -4.48 -16.30 24.44
N TYR A 375 -5.68 -15.70 24.50
CA TYR A 375 -6.31 -15.27 25.75
C TYR A 375 -7.72 -15.83 25.91
N ARG A 376 -8.12 -16.05 27.17
CA ARG A 376 -9.50 -16.42 27.54
C ARG A 376 -10.34 -15.21 27.95
N TYR A 377 -9.73 -14.23 28.61
CA TYR A 377 -10.41 -13.02 29.05
C TYR A 377 -10.01 -11.87 28.15
N ILE A 378 -11.01 -11.15 27.64
CA ILE A 378 -10.80 -9.93 26.88
C ILE A 378 -11.39 -8.76 27.64
N ARG A 379 -10.60 -7.71 27.81
CA ARG A 379 -11.02 -6.46 28.41
C ARG A 379 -11.01 -5.36 27.36
N PHE A 380 -12.17 -4.79 27.14
CA PHE A 380 -12.40 -3.69 26.18
C PHE A 380 -12.46 -2.38 26.96
N ARG A 381 -11.44 -1.54 26.81
CA ARG A 381 -11.27 -0.31 27.58
C ARG A 381 -11.50 0.91 26.70
N VAL A 382 -12.63 1.57 26.88
CA VAL A 382 -12.99 2.80 26.18
C VAL A 382 -12.30 3.98 26.84
N LEU A 383 -11.56 4.73 26.04
CA LEU A 383 -10.87 5.95 26.43
C LEU A 383 -11.73 7.18 26.10
N GLU A 384 -12.43 7.14 24.97
CA GLU A 384 -13.19 8.27 24.44
C GLU A 384 -14.39 7.77 23.61
N THR A 385 -15.42 8.60 23.50
CA THR A 385 -16.57 8.40 22.59
C THR A 385 -16.73 9.63 21.69
N TRP A 386 -17.38 9.47 20.55
CA TRP A 386 -17.63 10.56 19.59
C TRP A 386 -18.64 11.61 20.06
N GLY A 387 -19.14 11.52 21.29
CA GLY A 387 -20.06 12.52 21.83
C GLY A 387 -19.36 13.84 22.07
N ILE A 388 -19.42 14.69 21.06
CA ILE A 388 -18.99 16.08 21.12
C ILE A 388 -20.01 16.89 21.94
N TYR A 389 -19.47 17.82 22.74
CA TYR A 389 -20.17 18.82 23.55
C TYR A 389 -21.50 19.32 22.94
N GLY A 390 -22.54 19.37 23.78
CA GLY A 390 -23.69 20.27 23.57
C GLY A 390 -24.93 19.65 22.93
N SER A 391 -25.73 18.94 23.72
CA SER A 391 -27.19 19.00 23.59
C SER A 391 -27.99 18.72 24.86
N TRP A 392 -27.36 18.63 26.05
CA TRP A 392 -28.07 18.56 27.33
C TRP A 392 -27.25 19.20 28.47
N GLY A 393 -27.19 20.53 28.53
CA GLY A 393 -26.76 21.27 29.72
C GLY A 393 -25.27 21.21 30.10
N GLU A 394 -24.90 22.00 31.11
CA GLU A 394 -23.54 22.15 31.65
C GLU A 394 -23.04 20.87 32.34
N TYR A 395 -22.52 19.88 31.62
CA TYR A 395 -21.63 18.84 32.17
C TYR A 395 -20.68 18.29 31.09
N GLU A 396 -19.58 17.72 31.56
CA GLU A 396 -18.42 17.15 30.87
C GLU A 396 -18.78 16.12 29.76
N ALA A 397 -17.80 15.75 28.92
CA ALA A 397 -17.90 14.84 27.76
C ALA A 397 -18.89 13.66 27.96
N SER A 398 -19.50 13.16 26.87
CA SER A 398 -20.46 12.04 26.91
C SER A 398 -19.95 10.92 27.80
N SER A 399 -20.69 10.69 28.87
CA SER A 399 -20.29 9.78 29.95
C SER A 399 -20.87 8.38 29.74
N PHE A 400 -21.15 7.92 28.53
CA PHE A 400 -21.73 6.58 28.35
C PHE A 400 -21.30 5.93 27.04
N ILE A 401 -21.40 4.61 27.00
CA ILE A 401 -20.93 3.77 25.90
C ILE A 401 -22.13 3.05 25.28
N TYR A 402 -22.10 2.97 23.95
CA TYR A 402 -22.97 2.14 23.13
C TYR A 402 -22.17 1.01 22.49
N ILE A 403 -22.66 -0.22 22.68
CA ILE A 403 -22.15 -1.38 21.97
C ILE A 403 -23.34 -2.22 21.54
N GLN A 404 -23.52 -2.33 20.23
CA GLN A 404 -24.55 -3.16 19.64
C GLN A 404 -24.09 -4.61 19.57
N GLU A 405 -22.84 -4.83 19.16
CA GLU A 405 -22.20 -6.15 19.12
C GLU A 405 -20.67 -5.98 19.09
N LEU A 406 -19.96 -6.88 19.76
CA LEU A 406 -18.53 -7.16 19.59
C LEU A 406 -18.37 -8.62 19.15
N THR A 407 -17.82 -8.81 17.97
CA THR A 407 -17.58 -10.15 17.41
C THR A 407 -16.09 -10.39 17.26
N PHE A 408 -15.58 -11.41 17.95
CA PHE A 408 -14.18 -11.81 17.84
C PHE A 408 -14.04 -12.98 16.87
N TYR A 409 -12.98 -12.94 16.05
CA TYR A 409 -12.62 -14.02 15.14
C TYR A 409 -11.25 -14.57 15.51
N GLY A 410 -11.07 -15.87 15.29
CA GLY A 410 -9.86 -16.58 15.64
C GLY A 410 -10.07 -18.08 15.65
N VAL A 411 -9.25 -18.77 16.43
CA VAL A 411 -9.32 -20.22 16.63
C VAL A 411 -9.04 -20.56 18.09
N GLY A 412 -9.74 -21.58 18.61
CA GLY A 412 -9.48 -22.06 19.95
C GLY A 412 -8.09 -22.70 20.02
N VAL A 413 -7.35 -22.50 21.12
CA VAL A 413 -6.01 -23.10 21.26
C VAL A 413 -6.05 -24.63 21.18
N ASP A 414 -7.17 -25.25 21.57
CA ASP A 414 -7.37 -26.70 21.49
C ASP A 414 -7.60 -27.20 20.04
N GLU A 415 -7.72 -26.29 19.07
CA GLU A 415 -7.99 -26.54 17.65
C GLU A 415 -6.80 -26.15 16.72
N LEU A 416 -5.75 -25.55 17.29
CA LEU A 416 -4.46 -25.26 16.62
C LEU A 416 -3.57 -26.51 16.59
#